data_AF-A0A411MF89-F1
#
_entry.id   AF-A0A411MF89-F1
#
_cell.length_a   1.000
_cell.length_b   1.000
_cell.length_c   1.000
_cell.angle_alpha   90.00
_cell.angle_beta   90.00
_cell.angle_gamma   90.00
#
_symmetry.space_group_name_H-M   'P 1'
#
loop_
_entity.id
_entity.type
_entity.pdbx_description
1 polymer ?
#
loop_
_entity_poly.entity_id
_entity_poly.type
_entity_poly.pdbx_seq_one_letter_code
_entity_poly.pdbx_strand_id
1 'polypeptide(L)'
;MSSIPLSEQLGAMAFVDELRHQHMQVQEHLNLPKRRADVAARIRDYYQSHNIAFDEALIDQGVREFFARRLMFEEPPLSWRQKLLSKASMARSQLFKLFLTIIAALLITQCTRLVHDSGVTIEIDNSARDLRLHDEDLRAEIQLKHEKLEQWQQKALARPDAAVGRILDEVRQTLPPLAQTFASDVPQFIDKTNRDSVKALVEKREAQIKQVRDSMYATRSAFATVEGIYEQRDELARLMALPTYLKGLAQFPNLKELAGSADQQLLQVKDNSTLTAASRYVGQLRLQIDETGDWLEKIALRDQLAQRLKAMPLSAGDRTQLQLLLAQANTSLDAREATQTHYRLRHLEQMLDFAAAALTIQIVDRTGVKSGVERCYDPAGCNRGEATDKGKSWFVVVEATNPAGIRVEVPVTSAETGKLQWNGYFGVRVSQAEYLKVKEDKLDDGHVDDRMMGNKAANSLTLRFNQRTTSNPDMIMDW
;
A
#
# COMPACT_ATOMS: atom_id res chain seq x y z
N MET A 1 80.60 27.67 -110.21
CA MET A 1 79.81 27.13 -111.34
C MET A 1 80.57 25.91 -111.86
N SER A 2 80.67 24.85 -111.05
CA SER A 2 79.70 23.76 -110.88
C SER A 2 79.63 22.88 -112.13
N SER A 3 80.63 22.02 -112.33
CA SER A 3 80.48 20.83 -113.16
C SER A 3 80.15 19.66 -112.24
N ILE A 4 78.88 19.24 -112.29
CA ILE A 4 78.45 18.01 -111.64
C ILE A 4 79.22 16.85 -112.31
N PRO A 5 79.88 15.97 -111.55
CA PRO A 5 80.63 14.84 -112.10
C PRO A 5 79.69 13.89 -112.86
N LEU A 6 80.17 13.35 -113.99
CA LEU A 6 79.39 12.49 -114.91
C LEU A 6 78.73 11.28 -114.21
N SER A 7 79.34 10.80 -113.12
CA SER A 7 78.80 9.71 -112.29
C SER A 7 77.48 10.08 -111.60
N GLU A 8 77.33 11.33 -111.16
CA GLU A 8 76.07 11.82 -110.57
C GLU A 8 74.97 11.95 -111.63
N GLN A 9 75.31 12.38 -112.84
CA GLN A 9 74.36 12.43 -113.95
C GLN A 9 73.86 11.03 -114.35
N LEU A 10 74.75 10.04 -114.46
CA LEU A 10 74.37 8.68 -114.82
C LEU A 10 73.53 8.01 -113.73
N GLY A 11 73.85 8.25 -112.45
CA GLY A 11 73.06 7.77 -111.32
C GLY A 11 71.66 8.39 -111.26
N ALA A 12 71.55 9.71 -111.46
CA ALA A 12 70.28 10.39 -111.52
C ALA A 12 69.43 9.95 -112.73
N MET A 13 70.06 9.73 -113.89
CA MET A 13 69.36 9.28 -115.10
C MET A 13 68.80 7.86 -114.95
N ALA A 14 69.55 6.92 -114.35
CA ALA A 14 69.04 5.59 -114.05
C ALA A 14 67.81 5.63 -113.13
N PHE A 15 67.84 6.51 -112.11
CA PHE A 15 66.71 6.67 -111.19
C PHE A 15 65.49 7.32 -111.86
N VAL A 16 65.70 8.29 -112.74
CA VAL A 16 64.63 8.91 -113.54
C VAL A 16 64.00 7.89 -114.48
N ASP A 17 64.78 7.02 -115.11
CA ASP A 17 64.25 6.01 -116.03
C ASP A 17 63.46 4.92 -115.28
N GLU A 18 63.90 4.54 -114.08
CA GLU A 18 63.15 3.63 -113.21
C GLU A 18 61.83 4.24 -112.74
N LEU A 19 61.83 5.53 -112.33
CA LEU A 19 60.60 6.25 -112.00
C LEU A 19 59.67 6.38 -113.21
N ARG A 20 60.22 6.59 -114.42
CA ARG A 20 59.43 6.67 -115.65
C ARG A 20 58.77 5.32 -115.96
N HIS A 21 59.47 4.22 -115.73
CA HIS A 21 58.94 2.87 -115.90
C HIS A 21 57.84 2.54 -114.88
N GLN A 22 58.03 2.91 -113.60
CA GLN A 22 57.01 2.76 -112.57
C GLN A 22 55.78 3.62 -112.88
N HIS A 23 55.96 4.86 -113.35
CA HIS A 23 54.85 5.74 -113.70
C HIS A 23 54.06 5.21 -114.91
N MET A 24 54.72 4.59 -115.89
CA MET A 24 54.04 3.90 -116.98
C MET A 24 53.21 2.70 -116.51
N GLN A 25 53.76 1.83 -115.65
CA GLN A 25 53.02 0.67 -115.11
C GLN A 25 51.82 1.09 -114.25
N VAL A 26 51.97 2.17 -113.47
CA VAL A 26 50.88 2.74 -112.67
C VAL A 26 49.79 3.35 -113.56
N GLN A 27 50.16 4.09 -114.61
CA GLN A 27 49.18 4.63 -115.57
C GLN A 27 48.46 3.54 -116.37
N GLU A 28 49.13 2.44 -116.72
CA GLU A 28 48.52 1.29 -117.41
C GLU A 28 47.35 0.69 -116.60
N HIS A 29 47.45 0.69 -115.27
CA HIS A 29 46.42 0.13 -114.38
C HIS A 29 45.38 1.15 -113.87
N LEU A 30 45.65 2.45 -113.98
CA LEU A 30 44.75 3.53 -113.52
C LEU A 30 43.86 4.14 -114.61
N ASN A 31 44.12 3.86 -115.89
CA ASN A 31 43.32 4.43 -116.99
C ASN A 31 41.98 3.69 -117.17
N LEU A 32 41.02 4.02 -116.31
CA LEU A 32 39.70 3.37 -116.21
C LEU A 32 38.89 3.36 -117.53
N PRO A 33 38.85 4.41 -118.36
CA PRO A 33 38.14 4.37 -119.64
C PRO A 33 38.72 3.31 -120.60
N LYS A 34 40.06 3.22 -120.69
CA LYS A 34 40.75 2.23 -121.53
C LYS A 34 40.49 0.81 -121.03
N ARG A 35 40.58 0.59 -119.71
CA ARG A 35 40.34 -0.72 -119.10
C ARG A 35 38.88 -1.19 -119.24
N ARG A 36 37.91 -0.27 -119.17
CA ARG A 36 36.49 -0.59 -119.42
C ARG A 36 36.28 -1.01 -120.88
N ALA A 37 36.90 -0.31 -121.82
CA ALA A 37 36.85 -0.68 -123.24
C ALA A 37 37.48 -2.06 -123.49
N ASP A 38 38.64 -2.36 -122.89
CA ASP A 38 39.31 -3.66 -123.03
C ASP A 38 38.48 -4.81 -122.43
N VAL A 39 37.83 -4.58 -121.27
CA VAL A 39 36.95 -5.57 -120.63
C VAL A 39 35.68 -5.76 -121.46
N ALA A 40 35.05 -4.69 -121.95
CA ALA A 40 33.91 -4.78 -122.85
C ALA A 40 34.28 -5.53 -124.15
N ALA A 41 35.47 -5.29 -124.70
CA ALA A 41 35.99 -6.00 -125.87
C ALA A 41 36.19 -7.49 -125.62
N ARG A 42 36.79 -7.88 -124.49
CA ARG A 42 36.92 -9.31 -124.16
C ARG A 42 35.58 -10.00 -123.91
N ILE A 43 34.61 -9.31 -123.31
CA ILE A 43 33.25 -9.84 -123.13
C ILE A 43 32.58 -10.02 -124.50
N ARG A 44 32.79 -9.07 -125.42
CA ARG A 44 32.32 -9.16 -126.80
C ARG A 44 32.88 -10.40 -127.50
N ASP A 45 34.21 -10.58 -127.51
CA ASP A 45 34.87 -11.74 -128.11
C ASP A 45 34.40 -13.06 -127.48
N TYR A 46 34.19 -13.07 -126.16
CA TYR A 46 33.70 -14.23 -125.46
C TYR A 46 32.26 -14.60 -125.89
N TYR A 47 31.36 -13.62 -126.02
CA TYR A 47 29.98 -13.88 -126.46
C TYR A 47 29.88 -14.25 -127.93
N GLN A 48 30.72 -13.65 -128.79
CA GLN A 48 30.81 -14.03 -130.20
C GLN A 48 31.34 -15.46 -130.38
N SER A 49 32.39 -15.85 -129.64
CA SER A 49 32.95 -17.21 -129.71
C SER A 49 32.03 -18.29 -129.15
N HIS A 50 31.07 -17.92 -128.30
CA HIS A 50 30.10 -18.85 -127.69
C HIS A 50 28.69 -18.74 -128.30
N ASN A 51 28.54 -18.06 -129.45
CA ASN A 51 27.26 -17.90 -130.17
C ASN A 51 26.11 -17.30 -129.33
N ILE A 52 26.42 -16.43 -128.35
CA ILE A 52 25.43 -15.72 -127.54
C ILE A 52 25.08 -14.40 -128.24
N ALA A 53 23.80 -14.17 -128.55
CA ALA A 53 23.35 -12.88 -129.09
C ALA A 53 23.47 -11.78 -128.01
N PHE A 54 24.09 -10.65 -128.34
CA PHE A 54 24.25 -9.54 -127.42
C PHE A 54 23.98 -8.19 -128.09
N ASP A 55 23.60 -7.21 -127.26
CA ASP A 55 23.49 -5.81 -127.63
C ASP A 55 24.74 -5.05 -127.14
N GLU A 56 25.33 -4.27 -128.04
CA GLU A 56 26.54 -3.49 -127.83
C GLU A 56 26.36 -2.48 -126.67
N ALA A 57 25.19 -1.86 -126.59
CA ALA A 57 24.89 -0.87 -125.55
C ALA A 57 24.76 -1.51 -124.16
N LEU A 58 24.25 -2.75 -124.10
CA LEU A 58 24.04 -3.46 -122.83
C LEU A 58 25.37 -3.90 -122.20
N ILE A 59 26.35 -4.32 -123.01
CA ILE A 59 27.68 -4.71 -122.51
C ILE A 59 28.39 -3.50 -121.90
N ASP A 60 28.39 -2.36 -122.58
CA ASP A 60 29.06 -1.15 -122.07
C ASP A 60 28.42 -0.65 -120.77
N GLN A 61 27.07 -0.64 -120.70
CA GLN A 61 26.35 -0.29 -119.48
C GLN A 61 26.66 -1.25 -118.32
N GLY A 62 26.66 -2.57 -118.57
CA GLY A 62 26.96 -3.57 -117.56
C GLY A 62 28.37 -3.45 -116.98
N VAL A 63 29.38 -3.24 -117.84
CA VAL A 63 30.76 -3.00 -117.40
C VAL A 63 30.85 -1.71 -116.60
N ARG A 64 30.16 -0.64 -117.02
CA ARG A 64 30.17 0.64 -116.32
C ARG A 64 29.57 0.55 -114.91
N GLU A 65 28.44 -0.14 -114.73
CA GLU A 65 27.83 -0.35 -113.42
C GLU A 65 28.68 -1.25 -112.51
N PHE A 66 29.28 -2.31 -113.04
CA PHE A 66 30.17 -3.19 -112.27
C PHE A 66 31.32 -2.42 -111.62
N PHE A 67 31.95 -1.52 -112.37
CA PHE A 67 33.02 -0.66 -111.83
C PHE A 67 32.51 0.42 -110.86
N ALA A 68 31.24 0.83 -110.94
CA ALA A 68 30.66 1.84 -110.05
C ALA A 68 30.32 1.29 -108.66
N ARG A 69 29.89 0.03 -108.55
CA ARG A 69 29.47 -0.59 -107.28
C ARG A 69 30.63 -1.12 -106.41
N ARG A 70 31.85 -1.20 -106.95
CA ARG A 70 33.01 -1.84 -106.28
C ARG A 70 33.52 -1.13 -105.02
N LEU A 71 33.09 0.09 -104.72
CA LEU A 71 33.58 0.90 -103.59
C LEU A 71 32.48 1.44 -102.66
N MET A 72 31.25 0.92 -102.74
CA MET A 72 30.18 1.29 -101.80
C MET A 72 29.99 0.20 -100.74
N PHE A 73 29.94 0.61 -99.48
CA PHE A 73 29.64 -0.25 -98.34
C PHE A 73 28.13 -0.28 -98.11
N GLU A 74 27.51 -1.45 -98.17
CA GLU A 74 26.09 -1.64 -97.85
C GLU A 74 25.94 -2.14 -96.41
N GLU A 75 25.28 -1.35 -95.55
CA GLU A 75 25.01 -1.76 -94.16
C GLU A 75 23.96 -2.90 -94.12
N PRO A 76 24.24 -4.04 -93.45
CA PRO A 76 23.26 -5.10 -93.28
C PRO A 76 22.14 -4.68 -92.32
N PRO A 77 20.86 -4.96 -92.61
CA PRO A 77 19.75 -4.57 -91.74
C PRO A 77 19.75 -5.38 -90.44
N LEU A 78 20.01 -4.70 -89.31
CA LEU A 78 19.99 -5.31 -87.98
C LEU A 78 18.54 -5.61 -87.52
N SER A 79 18.30 -6.86 -87.12
CA SER A 79 17.04 -7.33 -86.53
C SER A 79 16.78 -6.70 -85.15
N TRP A 80 15.51 -6.58 -84.75
CA TRP A 80 15.12 -5.96 -83.47
C TRP A 80 15.77 -6.65 -82.25
N ARG A 81 15.99 -7.97 -82.31
CA ARG A 81 16.70 -8.73 -81.27
C ARG A 81 18.17 -8.31 -81.16
N GLN A 82 18.83 -8.04 -82.27
CA GLN A 82 20.22 -7.58 -82.30
C GLN A 82 20.34 -6.15 -81.75
N LYS A 83 19.38 -5.28 -82.04
CA LYS A 83 19.29 -3.93 -81.46
C LYS A 83 19.03 -3.96 -79.94
N LEU A 84 18.25 -4.92 -79.46
CA LEU A 84 17.95 -5.05 -78.03
C LEU A 84 19.16 -5.61 -77.27
N LEU A 85 19.84 -6.62 -77.83
CA LEU A 85 21.08 -7.17 -77.27
C LEU A 85 22.24 -6.17 -77.29
N SER A 86 22.35 -5.33 -78.33
CA SER A 86 23.39 -4.29 -78.36
C SER A 86 23.16 -3.24 -77.28
N LYS A 87 21.91 -2.77 -77.10
CA LYS A 87 21.54 -1.87 -76.00
C LYS A 87 21.77 -2.49 -74.62
N ALA A 88 21.43 -3.76 -74.43
CA ALA A 88 21.66 -4.48 -73.18
C ALA A 88 23.17 -4.64 -72.88
N SER A 89 23.99 -4.93 -73.90
CA SER A 89 25.45 -5.05 -73.76
C SER A 89 26.12 -3.71 -73.44
N MET A 90 25.64 -2.60 -74.02
CA MET A 90 26.11 -1.25 -73.70
C MET A 90 25.73 -0.81 -72.27
N ALA A 91 24.53 -1.19 -71.80
CA ALA A 91 24.04 -0.90 -70.45
C ALA A 91 24.47 -1.95 -69.38
N ARG A 92 25.43 -2.84 -69.70
CA ARG A 92 25.80 -4.00 -68.87
C ARG A 92 26.13 -3.67 -67.41
N SER A 93 26.77 -2.53 -67.14
CA SER A 93 27.15 -2.13 -65.77
C SER A 93 25.94 -1.65 -64.95
N GLN A 94 24.96 -1.01 -65.58
CA GLN A 94 23.72 -0.57 -64.94
C GLN A 94 22.80 -1.77 -64.70
N LEU A 95 22.66 -2.67 -65.68
CA LEU A 95 21.89 -3.91 -65.54
C LEU A 95 22.49 -4.82 -64.45
N PHE A 96 23.82 -4.93 -64.36
CA PHE A 96 24.49 -5.71 -63.31
C PHE A 96 24.25 -5.13 -61.91
N LYS A 97 24.33 -3.80 -61.74
CA LYS A 97 23.99 -3.14 -60.46
C LYS A 97 22.54 -3.39 -60.05
N LEU A 98 21.60 -3.27 -60.99
CA LEU A 98 20.17 -3.49 -60.74
C LEU A 98 19.86 -4.95 -60.38
N PHE A 99 20.53 -5.89 -61.05
CA PHE A 99 20.47 -7.31 -60.71
C PHE A 99 21.02 -7.59 -59.29
N LEU A 100 22.15 -6.97 -58.93
CA LEU A 100 22.78 -7.15 -57.62
C LEU A 100 21.93 -6.54 -56.49
N THR A 101 21.25 -5.41 -56.73
CA THR A 101 20.29 -4.83 -55.77
C THR A 101 19.05 -5.70 -55.61
N ILE A 102 18.54 -6.31 -56.68
CA ILE A 102 17.42 -7.26 -56.59
C ILE A 102 17.84 -8.48 -55.76
N ILE A 103 19.02 -9.06 -56.00
CA ILE A 103 19.52 -10.19 -55.22
C ILE A 103 19.71 -9.80 -53.75
N ALA A 104 20.31 -8.64 -53.47
CA ALA A 104 20.47 -8.16 -52.10
C ALA A 104 19.12 -7.97 -51.39
N ALA A 105 18.13 -7.39 -52.08
CA ALA A 105 16.78 -7.23 -51.53
C ALA A 105 16.09 -8.58 -51.26
N LEU A 106 16.25 -9.56 -52.16
CA LEU A 106 15.74 -10.93 -51.96
C LEU A 106 16.43 -11.64 -50.78
N LEU A 107 17.75 -11.52 -50.66
CA LEU A 107 18.52 -12.08 -49.55
C LEU A 107 18.13 -11.44 -48.21
N ILE A 108 17.99 -10.10 -48.17
CA ILE A 108 17.53 -9.40 -46.96
C ILE A 108 16.13 -9.87 -46.58
N THR A 109 15.21 -9.97 -47.55
CA THR A 109 13.83 -10.45 -47.30
C THR A 109 13.81 -11.90 -46.81
N GLN A 110 14.71 -12.75 -47.32
CA GLN A 110 14.83 -14.13 -46.87
C GLN A 110 15.46 -14.22 -45.47
N CYS A 111 16.47 -13.41 -45.19
CA CYS A 111 17.10 -13.34 -43.86
C CYS A 111 16.12 -12.83 -42.80
N THR A 112 15.35 -11.77 -43.10
CA THR A 112 14.34 -11.23 -42.16
C THR A 112 13.25 -12.26 -41.89
N ARG A 113 12.78 -13.00 -42.91
CA ARG A 113 11.85 -14.12 -42.73
C ARG A 113 12.42 -15.23 -41.84
N LEU A 114 13.67 -15.63 -42.07
CA LEU A 114 14.32 -16.67 -41.27
C LEU A 114 14.53 -16.25 -39.81
N VAL A 115 14.96 -15.01 -39.57
CA VAL A 115 15.11 -14.45 -38.22
C VAL A 115 13.75 -14.36 -37.52
N HIS A 116 12.72 -13.86 -38.21
CA HIS A 116 11.37 -13.77 -37.66
C HIS A 116 10.81 -15.16 -37.31
N ASP A 117 10.90 -16.13 -38.23
CA ASP A 117 10.44 -17.50 -37.99
C ASP A 117 11.14 -18.18 -36.81
N SER A 118 12.46 -17.96 -36.69
CA SER A 118 13.26 -18.53 -35.61
C SER A 118 12.92 -17.86 -34.29
N GLY A 119 12.72 -16.53 -34.29
CA GLY A 119 12.30 -15.76 -33.12
C GLY A 119 10.97 -16.24 -32.56
N VAL A 120 9.95 -16.42 -33.41
CA VAL A 120 8.63 -16.93 -33.01
C VAL A 120 8.74 -18.34 -32.39
N THR A 121 9.60 -19.19 -32.96
CA THR A 121 9.79 -20.56 -32.46
C THR A 121 10.47 -20.57 -31.09
N ILE A 122 11.48 -19.70 -30.88
CA ILE A 122 12.19 -19.55 -29.59
C ILE A 122 11.25 -19.00 -28.52
N GLU A 123 10.41 -18.03 -28.86
CA GLU A 123 9.43 -17.46 -27.92
C GLU A 123 8.48 -18.55 -27.40
N ILE A 124 7.87 -19.33 -28.31
CA ILE A 124 6.95 -20.41 -27.94
C ILE A 124 7.67 -21.51 -27.14
N ASP A 125 8.92 -21.83 -27.48
CA ASP A 125 9.73 -22.80 -26.72
C ASP A 125 10.07 -22.32 -25.31
N ASN A 126 10.30 -21.02 -25.13
CA ASN A 126 10.46 -20.43 -23.81
C ASN A 126 9.16 -20.47 -23.01
N SER A 127 8.02 -20.10 -23.60
CA SER A 127 6.71 -20.20 -22.94
C SER A 127 6.36 -21.66 -22.56
N ALA A 128 6.64 -22.62 -23.43
CA ALA A 128 6.43 -24.04 -23.15
C ALA A 128 7.36 -24.56 -22.04
N ARG A 129 8.61 -24.09 -21.96
CA ARG A 129 9.52 -24.38 -20.84
C ARG A 129 9.04 -23.75 -19.53
N ASP A 130 8.65 -22.49 -19.56
CA ASP A 130 8.14 -21.76 -18.40
C ASP A 130 6.89 -22.43 -17.82
N LEU A 131 5.97 -22.86 -18.71
CA LEU A 131 4.78 -23.61 -18.34
C LEU A 131 5.09 -24.92 -17.62
N ARG A 132 6.13 -25.65 -18.05
CA ARG A 132 6.58 -26.90 -17.40
C ARG A 132 7.13 -26.67 -16.00
N LEU A 133 7.93 -25.62 -15.81
CA LEU A 133 8.46 -25.26 -14.50
C LEU A 133 7.32 -24.87 -13.54
N HIS A 134 6.39 -24.04 -14.00
CA HIS A 134 5.23 -23.65 -13.21
C HIS A 134 4.29 -24.81 -12.86
N ASP A 135 4.18 -25.85 -13.71
CA ASP A 135 3.38 -27.05 -13.43
C ASP A 135 3.94 -27.83 -12.23
N GLU A 136 5.28 -27.94 -12.09
CA GLU A 136 5.90 -28.59 -10.93
C GLU A 136 5.64 -27.82 -9.62
N ASP A 137 5.86 -26.50 -9.62
CA ASP A 137 5.59 -25.64 -8.46
C ASP A 137 4.11 -25.69 -8.06
N LEU A 138 3.20 -25.63 -9.03
CA LEU A 138 1.78 -25.65 -8.78
C LEU A 138 1.31 -26.97 -8.16
N ARG A 139 1.90 -28.11 -8.57
CA ARG A 139 1.61 -29.41 -7.96
C ARG A 139 2.07 -29.46 -6.51
N ALA A 140 3.25 -28.92 -6.19
CA ALA A 140 3.73 -28.82 -4.82
C ALA A 140 2.79 -27.96 -3.95
N GLU A 141 2.29 -26.85 -4.49
CA GLU A 141 1.29 -26.03 -3.80
C GLU A 141 -0.03 -26.78 -3.58
N ILE A 142 -0.54 -27.47 -4.60
CA ILE A 142 -1.77 -28.27 -4.50
C ILE A 142 -1.61 -29.33 -3.40
N GLN A 143 -0.47 -30.03 -3.35
CA GLN A 143 -0.19 -31.01 -2.30
C GLN A 143 -0.24 -30.37 -0.90
N LEU A 144 0.45 -29.23 -0.71
CA LEU A 144 0.44 -28.52 0.57
C LEU A 144 -0.99 -28.12 0.99
N LYS A 145 -1.85 -27.72 0.05
CA LYS A 145 -3.25 -27.40 0.37
C LYS A 145 -4.06 -28.62 0.77
N HIS A 146 -3.83 -29.78 0.17
CA HIS A 146 -4.47 -31.03 0.60
C HIS A 146 -4.05 -31.43 2.01
N GLU A 147 -2.75 -31.40 2.30
CA GLU A 147 -2.24 -31.70 3.65
C GLU A 147 -2.86 -30.75 4.69
N LYS A 148 -2.94 -29.46 4.36
CA LYS A 148 -3.58 -28.47 5.24
C LYS A 148 -5.09 -28.69 5.38
N LEU A 149 -5.78 -29.10 4.31
CA LEU A 149 -7.20 -29.46 4.35
C LEU A 149 -7.43 -30.64 5.31
N GLU A 150 -6.60 -31.69 5.23
CA GLU A 150 -6.68 -32.84 6.12
C GLU A 150 -6.46 -32.45 7.59
N GLN A 151 -5.47 -31.59 7.87
CA GLN A 151 -5.24 -31.07 9.21
C GLN A 151 -6.46 -30.33 9.76
N TRP A 152 -7.08 -29.47 8.95
CA TRP A 152 -8.30 -28.76 9.36
C TRP A 152 -9.49 -29.69 9.53
N GLN A 153 -9.64 -30.71 8.69
CA GLN A 153 -10.69 -31.73 8.84
C GLN A 153 -10.51 -32.52 10.14
N GLN A 154 -9.29 -32.92 10.47
CA GLN A 154 -8.99 -33.59 11.74
C GLN A 154 -9.32 -32.69 12.95
N LYS A 155 -8.97 -31.40 12.87
CA LYS A 155 -9.32 -30.44 13.91
C LYS A 155 -10.84 -30.23 14.02
N ALA A 156 -11.55 -30.21 12.89
CA ALA A 156 -13.01 -30.12 12.85
C ALA A 156 -13.71 -31.37 13.41
N LEU A 157 -13.11 -32.55 13.28
CA LEU A 157 -13.60 -33.76 13.96
C LEU A 157 -13.43 -33.67 15.48
N ALA A 158 -12.30 -33.14 15.96
CA ALA A 158 -12.04 -32.96 17.39
C ALA A 158 -12.90 -31.82 18.00
N ARG A 159 -13.16 -30.76 17.23
CA ARG A 159 -13.92 -29.57 17.64
C ARG A 159 -14.93 -29.21 16.54
N PRO A 160 -16.12 -29.83 16.55
CA PRO A 160 -17.12 -29.64 15.50
C PRO A 160 -17.69 -28.22 15.51
N ASP A 161 -17.72 -27.60 14.33
CA ASP A 161 -18.36 -26.32 14.07
C ASP A 161 -19.04 -26.37 12.68
N ALA A 162 -20.30 -25.97 12.62
CA ALA A 162 -21.11 -26.08 11.40
C ALA A 162 -20.63 -25.15 10.27
N ALA A 163 -20.12 -23.96 10.58
CA ALA A 163 -19.58 -23.05 9.58
C ALA A 163 -18.26 -23.57 9.03
N VAL A 164 -17.37 -24.05 9.90
CA VAL A 164 -16.10 -24.69 9.50
C VAL A 164 -16.37 -25.89 8.61
N GLY A 165 -17.28 -26.79 8.99
CA GLY A 165 -17.64 -27.96 8.17
C GLY A 165 -18.05 -27.58 6.75
N ARG A 166 -18.96 -26.60 6.60
CA ARG A 166 -19.39 -26.10 5.28
C ARG A 166 -18.23 -25.54 4.45
N ILE A 167 -17.37 -24.73 5.06
CA ILE A 167 -16.24 -24.11 4.35
C ILE A 167 -15.23 -25.18 3.91
N LEU A 168 -14.92 -26.15 4.78
CA LEU A 168 -14.00 -27.24 4.43
C LEU A 168 -14.58 -28.16 3.34
N ASP A 169 -15.90 -28.38 3.34
CA ASP A 169 -16.58 -29.13 2.28
C ASP A 169 -16.54 -28.38 0.93
N GLU A 170 -16.71 -27.06 0.94
CA GLU A 170 -16.57 -26.21 -0.26
C GLU A 170 -15.12 -26.24 -0.79
N VAL A 171 -14.13 -26.13 0.09
CA VAL A 171 -12.72 -26.28 -0.29
C VAL A 171 -12.48 -27.66 -0.90
N ARG A 172 -13.00 -28.73 -0.29
CA ARG A 172 -12.85 -30.10 -0.82
C ARG A 172 -13.41 -30.26 -2.23
N GLN A 173 -14.52 -29.59 -2.55
CA GLN A 173 -15.16 -29.67 -3.87
C GLN A 173 -14.45 -28.83 -4.93
N THR A 174 -13.81 -27.73 -4.51
CA THR A 174 -13.17 -26.75 -5.42
C THR A 174 -11.68 -26.99 -5.60
N LEU A 175 -11.04 -27.72 -4.69
CA LEU A 175 -9.61 -28.01 -4.75
C LEU A 175 -9.30 -28.93 -5.94
N PRO A 176 -8.35 -28.56 -6.82
CA PRO A 176 -7.95 -29.39 -7.95
C PRO A 176 -7.34 -30.73 -7.46
N PRO A 177 -7.56 -31.85 -8.16
CA PRO A 177 -7.04 -33.15 -7.72
C PRO A 177 -5.51 -33.24 -7.78
N LEU A 178 -4.91 -34.01 -6.86
CA LEU A 178 -3.44 -34.21 -6.76
C LEU A 178 -2.78 -34.70 -8.06
N ALA A 179 -3.50 -35.47 -8.88
CA ALA A 179 -2.98 -36.03 -10.13
C ALA A 179 -3.06 -35.07 -11.33
N GLN A 180 -3.55 -33.83 -11.15
CA GLN A 180 -3.70 -32.90 -12.26
C GLN A 180 -2.33 -32.45 -12.80
N THR A 181 -2.19 -32.48 -14.12
CA THR A 181 -0.98 -32.07 -14.82
C THR A 181 -1.33 -31.01 -15.86
N PHE A 182 -0.50 -29.95 -15.95
CA PHE A 182 -0.77 -28.82 -16.83
C PHE A 182 0.17 -28.74 -18.02
N ALA A 183 1.30 -29.45 -18.00
CA ALA A 183 2.28 -29.42 -19.07
C ALA A 183 2.71 -30.82 -19.59
N SER A 184 2.02 -31.89 -19.18
CA SER A 184 2.38 -33.28 -19.55
C SER A 184 2.24 -33.59 -21.04
N ASP A 185 1.37 -32.86 -21.75
CA ASP A 185 1.11 -33.00 -23.19
C ASP A 185 1.85 -31.95 -24.05
N VAL A 186 2.66 -31.09 -23.44
CA VAL A 186 3.41 -30.04 -24.14
C VAL A 186 4.72 -30.62 -24.68
N PRO A 187 4.95 -30.64 -26.01
CA PRO A 187 6.15 -31.22 -26.61
C PRO A 187 7.45 -30.62 -26.08
N GLN A 188 8.50 -31.45 -25.95
CA GLN A 188 9.84 -30.99 -25.58
C GLN A 188 10.55 -30.24 -26.69
N PHE A 189 10.27 -30.58 -27.94
CA PHE A 189 10.91 -29.99 -29.11
C PHE A 189 9.87 -29.25 -29.95
N ILE A 190 10.13 -27.96 -30.20
CA ILE A 190 9.27 -27.09 -30.99
C ILE A 190 10.02 -26.66 -32.24
N ASP A 191 9.39 -26.86 -33.39
CA ASP A 191 9.87 -26.48 -34.70
C ASP A 191 8.78 -25.78 -35.51
N LYS A 192 9.09 -25.42 -36.76
CA LYS A 192 8.15 -24.69 -37.62
C LYS A 192 6.85 -25.45 -37.92
N THR A 193 6.85 -26.78 -37.81
CA THR A 193 5.71 -27.64 -38.17
C THR A 193 4.71 -27.79 -37.04
N ASN A 194 5.17 -27.71 -35.78
CA ASN A 194 4.30 -27.86 -34.61
C ASN A 194 4.08 -26.56 -33.82
N ARG A 195 4.88 -25.50 -34.03
CA ARG A 195 4.83 -24.26 -33.23
C ARG A 195 3.43 -23.65 -33.07
N ASP A 196 2.63 -23.60 -34.12
CA ASP A 196 1.29 -22.97 -34.06
C ASP A 196 0.32 -23.81 -33.20
N SER A 197 0.43 -25.14 -33.30
CA SER A 197 -0.35 -26.06 -32.45
C SER A 197 0.09 -26.01 -30.99
N VAL A 198 1.40 -25.90 -30.74
CA VAL A 198 1.93 -25.78 -29.38
C VAL A 198 1.56 -24.42 -28.77
N LYS A 199 1.58 -23.34 -29.56
CA LYS A 199 1.11 -22.03 -29.11
C LYS A 199 -0.33 -22.07 -28.61
N ALA A 200 -1.24 -22.64 -29.41
CA ALA A 200 -2.64 -22.79 -29.01
C ALA A 200 -2.81 -23.68 -27.76
N LEU A 201 -1.97 -24.72 -27.63
CA LEU A 201 -1.96 -25.57 -26.44
C LEU A 201 -1.49 -24.79 -25.20
N VAL A 202 -0.39 -24.05 -25.30
CA VAL A 202 0.15 -23.21 -24.22
C VAL A 202 -0.89 -22.19 -23.76
N GLU A 203 -1.50 -21.44 -24.68
CA GLU A 203 -2.56 -20.47 -24.35
C GLU A 203 -3.73 -21.12 -23.60
N LYS A 204 -4.14 -22.33 -24.02
CA LYS A 204 -5.19 -23.10 -23.33
C LYS A 204 -4.76 -23.54 -21.92
N ARG A 205 -3.52 -23.98 -21.74
CA ARG A 205 -2.99 -24.42 -20.44
C ARG A 205 -2.77 -23.25 -19.49
N GLU A 206 -2.31 -22.11 -19.98
CA GLU A 206 -2.21 -20.87 -19.18
C GLU A 206 -3.57 -20.44 -18.64
N ALA A 207 -4.63 -20.53 -19.44
CA ALA A 207 -5.99 -20.24 -18.98
C ALA A 207 -6.46 -21.20 -17.86
N GLN A 208 -6.11 -22.49 -17.96
CA GLN A 208 -6.41 -23.49 -16.92
C GLN A 208 -5.61 -23.24 -15.64
N ILE A 209 -4.32 -22.93 -15.75
CA ILE A 209 -3.46 -22.59 -14.62
C ILE A 209 -3.99 -21.34 -13.91
N LYS A 210 -4.46 -20.35 -14.66
CA LYS A 210 -5.11 -19.16 -14.07
C LYS A 210 -6.31 -19.55 -13.22
N GLN A 211 -7.21 -20.38 -13.73
CA GLN A 211 -8.37 -20.86 -12.98
C GLN A 211 -7.96 -21.62 -11.71
N VAL A 212 -6.92 -22.46 -11.80
CA VAL A 212 -6.39 -23.19 -10.64
C VAL A 212 -5.81 -22.24 -9.61
N ARG A 213 -5.05 -21.23 -10.04
CA ARG A 213 -4.49 -20.21 -9.15
C ARG A 213 -5.60 -19.44 -8.43
N ASP A 214 -6.67 -19.09 -9.12
CA ASP A 214 -7.84 -18.45 -8.51
C ASP A 214 -8.48 -19.36 -7.43
N SER A 215 -8.60 -20.67 -7.70
CA SER A 215 -9.06 -21.65 -6.69
C SER A 215 -8.09 -21.78 -5.50
N MET A 216 -6.78 -21.67 -5.71
CA MET A 216 -5.77 -21.67 -4.64
C MET A 216 -5.90 -20.44 -3.74
N TYR A 217 -6.16 -19.26 -4.34
CA TYR A 217 -6.42 -18.04 -3.58
C TYR A 217 -7.70 -18.15 -2.75
N ALA A 218 -8.78 -18.67 -3.34
CA ALA A 218 -10.03 -18.94 -2.63
C ALA A 218 -9.82 -19.92 -1.46
N THR A 219 -9.10 -21.01 -1.69
CA THR A 219 -8.72 -22.00 -0.66
C THR A 219 -7.93 -21.36 0.48
N ARG A 220 -6.94 -20.51 0.17
CA ARG A 220 -6.17 -19.79 1.18
C ARG A 220 -7.08 -18.90 2.04
N SER A 221 -7.99 -18.16 1.41
CA SER A 221 -8.96 -17.30 2.09
C SER A 221 -9.91 -18.10 2.99
N ALA A 222 -10.39 -19.24 2.50
CA ALA A 222 -11.21 -20.17 3.26
C ALA A 222 -10.50 -20.70 4.50
N PHE A 223 -9.23 -21.11 4.40
CA PHE A 223 -8.44 -21.53 5.56
C PHE A 223 -8.23 -20.41 6.59
N ALA A 224 -7.97 -19.19 6.14
CA ALA A 224 -7.88 -18.04 7.06
C ALA A 224 -9.23 -17.77 7.76
N THR A 225 -10.34 -17.96 7.04
CA THR A 225 -11.68 -17.84 7.63
C THR A 225 -11.93 -18.93 8.68
N VAL A 226 -11.54 -20.18 8.41
CA VAL A 226 -11.64 -21.29 9.38
C VAL A 226 -10.82 -21.03 10.64
N GLU A 227 -9.58 -20.56 10.47
CA GLU A 227 -8.72 -20.16 11.58
C GLU A 227 -9.38 -19.08 12.44
N GLY A 228 -9.87 -18.02 11.81
CA GLY A 228 -10.56 -16.93 12.50
C GLY A 228 -11.87 -17.36 13.18
N ILE A 229 -12.64 -18.31 12.63
CA ILE A 229 -13.82 -18.87 13.32
C ILE A 229 -13.39 -19.51 14.64
N TYR A 230 -12.34 -20.33 14.65
CA TYR A 230 -11.85 -20.96 15.89
C TYR A 230 -11.36 -19.93 16.90
N GLU A 231 -10.63 -18.90 16.48
CA GLU A 231 -10.20 -17.82 17.37
C GLU A 231 -11.39 -17.10 18.02
N GLN A 232 -12.43 -16.78 17.25
CA GLN A 232 -13.63 -16.13 17.77
C GLN A 232 -14.44 -17.05 18.69
N ARG A 233 -14.49 -18.35 18.41
CA ARG A 233 -15.12 -19.36 19.28
C ARG A 233 -14.37 -19.48 20.61
N ASP A 234 -13.05 -19.51 20.57
CA ASP A 234 -12.20 -19.55 21.77
C ASP A 234 -12.38 -18.29 22.61
N GLU A 235 -12.43 -17.11 21.98
CA GLU A 235 -12.69 -15.86 22.69
C GLU A 235 -14.10 -15.84 23.31
N LEU A 236 -15.13 -16.24 22.56
CA LEU A 236 -16.49 -16.32 23.08
C LEU A 236 -16.58 -17.26 24.30
N ALA A 237 -15.96 -18.44 24.22
CA ALA A 237 -15.89 -19.38 25.33
C ALA A 237 -15.17 -18.78 26.55
N ARG A 238 -14.05 -18.07 26.32
CA ARG A 238 -13.30 -17.38 27.38
C ARG A 238 -14.15 -16.31 28.06
N LEU A 239 -14.85 -15.48 27.28
CA LEU A 239 -15.74 -14.42 27.79
C LEU A 239 -16.87 -15.00 28.64
N MET A 240 -17.50 -16.09 28.19
CA MET A 240 -18.57 -16.76 28.93
C MET A 240 -18.08 -17.47 30.21
N ALA A 241 -16.78 -17.77 30.30
CA ALA A 241 -16.16 -18.34 31.50
C ALA A 241 -15.71 -17.27 32.51
N LEU A 242 -15.73 -15.97 32.17
CA LEU A 242 -15.30 -14.93 33.08
C LEU A 242 -16.22 -14.85 34.32
N PRO A 243 -15.65 -14.69 35.53
CA PRO A 243 -16.46 -14.48 36.73
C PRO A 243 -17.41 -13.28 36.62
N THR A 244 -16.99 -12.24 35.91
CA THR A 244 -17.80 -11.05 35.63
C THR A 244 -19.05 -11.38 34.81
N TYR A 245 -18.90 -12.21 33.77
CA TYR A 245 -20.05 -12.69 32.99
C TYR A 245 -20.99 -13.49 33.88
N LEU A 246 -20.46 -14.51 34.58
CA LEU A 246 -21.26 -15.42 35.42
C LEU A 246 -22.01 -14.70 36.54
N LYS A 247 -21.36 -13.78 37.26
CA LYS A 247 -21.98 -12.97 38.32
C LYS A 247 -22.93 -11.91 37.73
N GLY A 248 -22.58 -11.38 36.56
CA GLY A 248 -23.34 -10.37 35.84
C GLY A 248 -24.70 -10.86 35.36
N LEU A 249 -24.84 -12.15 35.01
CA LEU A 249 -26.08 -12.74 34.48
C LEU A 249 -27.33 -12.47 35.32
N ALA A 250 -27.20 -12.36 36.64
CA ALA A 250 -28.33 -12.09 37.54
C ALA A 250 -28.89 -10.67 37.38
N GLN A 251 -28.03 -9.69 37.07
CA GLN A 251 -28.41 -8.27 36.98
C GLN A 251 -28.50 -7.76 35.53
N PHE A 252 -27.82 -8.43 34.60
CA PHE A 252 -27.69 -8.07 33.20
C PHE A 252 -28.05 -9.27 32.30
N PRO A 253 -29.36 -9.58 32.17
CA PRO A 253 -29.81 -10.73 31.38
C PRO A 253 -29.44 -10.61 29.89
N ASN A 254 -29.24 -9.39 29.38
CA ASN A 254 -28.78 -9.11 28.01
C ASN A 254 -27.42 -9.77 27.69
N LEU A 255 -26.57 -10.04 28.68
CA LEU A 255 -25.30 -10.75 28.47
C LEU A 255 -25.52 -12.13 27.82
N LYS A 256 -26.57 -12.85 28.25
CA LYS A 256 -26.91 -14.16 27.70
C LYS A 256 -27.40 -14.04 26.25
N GLU A 257 -28.18 -13.01 25.95
CA GLU A 257 -28.70 -12.73 24.61
C GLU A 257 -27.57 -12.34 23.64
N LEU A 258 -26.62 -11.52 24.10
CA LEU A 258 -25.44 -11.14 23.33
C LEU A 258 -24.54 -12.34 23.04
N ALA A 259 -24.30 -13.21 24.04
CA ALA A 259 -23.55 -14.44 23.85
C ALA A 259 -24.23 -15.39 22.85
N GLY A 260 -25.55 -15.57 22.97
CA GLY A 260 -26.33 -16.36 22.00
C GLY A 260 -26.30 -15.78 20.59
N SER A 261 -26.38 -14.45 20.47
CA SER A 261 -26.29 -13.76 19.18
C SER A 261 -24.92 -13.93 18.54
N ALA A 262 -23.84 -13.78 19.33
CA ALA A 262 -22.48 -14.00 18.84
C ALA A 262 -22.28 -15.45 18.36
N ASP A 263 -22.76 -16.43 19.14
CA ASP A 263 -22.72 -17.85 18.76
C ASP A 263 -23.46 -18.12 17.44
N GLN A 264 -24.67 -17.56 17.31
CA GLN A 264 -25.49 -17.70 16.10
C GLN A 264 -24.82 -17.07 14.88
N GLN A 265 -24.18 -15.91 15.00
CA GLN A 265 -23.50 -15.25 13.88
C GLN A 265 -22.26 -16.03 13.45
N LEU A 266 -21.51 -16.61 14.40
CA LEU A 266 -20.38 -17.49 14.07
C LEU A 266 -20.82 -18.74 13.29
N LEU A 267 -22.00 -19.30 13.59
CA LEU A 267 -22.58 -20.41 12.81
C LEU A 267 -22.96 -20.01 11.37
N GLN A 268 -23.11 -18.72 11.06
CA GLN A 268 -23.50 -18.23 9.74
C GLN A 268 -22.32 -17.74 8.88
N VAL A 269 -21.09 -17.82 9.39
CA VAL A 269 -19.89 -17.43 8.64
C VAL A 269 -19.73 -18.31 7.39
N LYS A 270 -19.37 -17.66 6.28
CA LYS A 270 -19.09 -18.27 4.98
C LYS A 270 -17.74 -17.84 4.41
N ASP A 271 -17.34 -16.61 4.71
CA ASP A 271 -16.14 -15.97 4.19
C ASP A 271 -15.58 -14.95 5.19
N ASN A 272 -14.47 -14.33 4.84
CA ASN A 272 -13.80 -13.35 5.70
C ASN A 272 -14.68 -12.11 6.03
N SER A 273 -15.59 -11.73 5.13
CA SER A 273 -16.46 -10.57 5.33
C SER A 273 -17.54 -10.84 6.39
N THR A 274 -18.14 -12.02 6.32
CA THR A 274 -19.13 -12.51 7.28
C THR A 274 -18.48 -12.87 8.62
N LEU A 275 -17.24 -13.37 8.61
CA LEU A 275 -16.42 -13.52 9.84
C LEU A 275 -16.20 -12.17 10.53
N THR A 276 -15.84 -11.14 9.77
CA THR A 276 -15.66 -9.78 10.30
C THR A 276 -16.96 -9.22 10.86
N ALA A 277 -18.11 -9.57 10.27
CA ALA A 277 -19.40 -9.20 10.82
C ALA A 277 -19.70 -9.94 12.14
N ALA A 278 -19.44 -11.26 12.20
CA ALA A 278 -19.65 -12.08 13.39
C ALA A 278 -18.75 -11.66 14.56
N SER A 279 -17.48 -11.31 14.30
CA SER A 279 -16.54 -10.88 15.35
C SER A 279 -16.98 -9.60 16.07
N ARG A 280 -17.78 -8.74 15.42
CA ARG A 280 -18.36 -7.56 16.09
C ARG A 280 -19.33 -7.93 17.20
N TYR A 281 -20.07 -9.03 17.07
CA TYR A 281 -20.98 -9.50 18.12
C TYR A 281 -20.21 -10.05 19.33
N VAL A 282 -19.11 -10.77 19.09
CA VAL A 282 -18.18 -11.19 20.15
C VAL A 282 -17.57 -9.96 20.85
N GLY A 283 -17.17 -8.95 20.06
CA GLY A 283 -16.66 -7.68 20.57
C GLY A 283 -17.68 -6.89 21.41
N GLN A 284 -18.95 -6.86 21.00
CA GLN A 284 -20.04 -6.24 21.76
C GLN A 284 -20.26 -6.94 23.11
N LEU A 285 -20.24 -8.28 23.13
CA LEU A 285 -20.31 -9.03 24.38
C LEU A 285 -19.14 -8.66 25.31
N ARG A 286 -17.91 -8.57 24.79
CA ARG A 286 -16.74 -8.18 25.58
C ARG A 286 -16.93 -6.81 26.24
N LEU A 287 -17.32 -5.80 25.46
CA LEU A 287 -17.57 -4.46 25.99
C LEU A 287 -18.65 -4.47 27.08
N GLN A 288 -19.74 -5.21 26.88
CA GLN A 288 -20.80 -5.33 27.87
C GLN A 288 -20.33 -6.02 29.15
N ILE A 289 -19.45 -7.02 29.05
CA ILE A 289 -18.83 -7.68 30.21
C ILE A 289 -17.96 -6.69 30.98
N ASP A 290 -17.16 -5.88 30.29
CA ASP A 290 -16.30 -4.87 30.92
C ASP A 290 -17.13 -3.82 31.68
N GLU A 291 -18.19 -3.30 31.06
CA GLU A 291 -19.16 -2.40 31.72
C GLU A 291 -19.83 -3.05 32.93
N THR A 292 -20.18 -4.34 32.81
CA THR A 292 -20.75 -5.10 33.92
C THR A 292 -19.74 -5.24 35.07
N GLY A 293 -18.46 -5.39 34.77
CA GLY A 293 -17.39 -5.44 35.76
C GLY A 293 -17.33 -4.17 36.60
N ASP A 294 -17.27 -3.00 35.93
CA ASP A 294 -17.26 -1.70 36.61
C ASP A 294 -18.50 -1.49 37.50
N TRP A 295 -19.64 -2.00 37.06
CA TRP A 295 -20.87 -1.97 37.85
C TRP A 295 -20.82 -2.88 39.09
N LEU A 296 -20.34 -4.11 38.93
CA LEU A 296 -20.18 -5.07 40.04
C LEU A 296 -19.20 -4.56 41.10
N GLU A 297 -18.12 -3.87 40.68
CA GLU A 297 -17.18 -3.22 41.60
C GLU A 297 -17.86 -2.13 42.43
N LYS A 298 -18.73 -1.31 41.82
CA LYS A 298 -19.50 -0.29 42.54
C LYS A 298 -20.45 -0.90 43.57
N ILE A 299 -21.10 -2.01 43.23
CA ILE A 299 -21.96 -2.75 44.17
C ILE A 299 -21.14 -3.30 45.33
N ALA A 300 -20.00 -3.93 45.03
CA ALA A 300 -19.11 -4.47 46.07
C ALA A 300 -18.59 -3.38 47.01
N LEU A 301 -18.19 -2.22 46.46
CA LEU A 301 -17.79 -1.06 47.27
C LEU A 301 -18.94 -0.55 48.14
N ARG A 302 -20.16 -0.45 47.59
CA ARG A 302 -21.35 -0.08 48.36
C ARG A 302 -21.55 -1.04 49.54
N ASP A 303 -21.51 -2.34 49.29
CA ASP A 303 -21.71 -3.37 50.33
C ASP A 303 -20.64 -3.27 51.43
N GLN A 304 -19.37 -3.05 51.04
CA GLN A 304 -18.27 -2.82 51.97
C GLN A 304 -18.50 -1.57 52.84
N LEU A 305 -18.86 -0.44 52.23
CA LEU A 305 -19.12 0.82 52.97
C LEU A 305 -20.34 0.70 53.88
N ALA A 306 -21.39 0.00 53.43
CA ALA A 306 -22.58 -0.28 54.24
C ALA A 306 -22.25 -1.15 55.47
N GLN A 307 -21.43 -2.19 55.28
CA GLN A 307 -20.96 -3.04 56.38
C GLN A 307 -20.10 -2.24 57.37
N ARG A 308 -19.19 -1.40 56.87
CA ARG A 308 -18.35 -0.52 57.69
C ARG A 308 -19.20 0.46 58.50
N LEU A 309 -20.19 1.12 57.88
CA LEU A 309 -21.13 2.01 58.56
C LEU A 309 -21.91 1.28 59.66
N LYS A 310 -22.37 0.05 59.40
CA LYS A 310 -23.10 -0.76 60.38
C LYS A 310 -22.22 -1.16 61.58
N ALA A 311 -20.95 -1.49 61.33
CA ALA A 311 -20.01 -1.90 62.38
C ALA A 311 -19.47 -0.71 63.21
N MET A 312 -19.52 0.51 62.68
CA MET A 312 -18.95 1.69 63.34
C MET A 312 -19.80 2.14 64.55
N PRO A 313 -19.17 2.36 65.73
CA PRO A 313 -19.87 2.80 66.94
C PRO A 313 -20.15 4.31 66.91
N LEU A 314 -21.11 4.71 66.07
CA LEU A 314 -21.53 6.10 65.86
C LEU A 314 -22.66 6.51 66.81
N SER A 315 -22.77 7.82 67.04
CA SER A 315 -23.98 8.41 67.64
C SER A 315 -25.20 8.24 66.71
N ALA A 316 -26.42 8.32 67.25
CA ALA A 316 -27.64 8.20 66.45
C ALA A 316 -27.73 9.29 65.36
N GLY A 317 -27.29 10.51 65.67
CA GLY A 317 -27.24 11.63 64.71
C GLY A 317 -26.24 11.36 63.58
N ASP A 318 -24.99 11.04 63.93
CA ASP A 318 -23.94 10.76 62.93
C ASP A 318 -24.31 9.57 62.04
N ARG A 319 -24.89 8.52 62.63
CA ARG A 319 -25.37 7.34 61.89
C ARG A 319 -26.47 7.73 60.90
N THR A 320 -27.42 8.56 61.31
CA THR A 320 -28.51 9.03 60.43
C THR A 320 -27.95 9.81 59.23
N GLN A 321 -26.98 10.70 59.48
CA GLN A 321 -26.35 11.49 58.41
C GLN A 321 -25.61 10.61 57.39
N LEU A 322 -24.83 9.62 57.84
CA LEU A 322 -24.12 8.71 56.95
C LEU A 322 -25.06 7.72 56.24
N GLN A 323 -26.14 7.29 56.89
CA GLN A 323 -27.18 6.48 56.26
C GLN A 323 -27.87 7.22 55.11
N LEU A 324 -28.06 8.54 55.23
CA LEU A 324 -28.59 9.36 54.14
C LEU A 324 -27.65 9.35 52.92
N LEU A 325 -26.33 9.46 53.14
CA LEU A 325 -25.35 9.37 52.05
C LEU A 325 -25.35 7.99 51.37
N LEU A 326 -25.44 6.91 52.16
CA LEU A 326 -25.59 5.55 51.62
C LEU A 326 -26.89 5.39 50.83
N ALA A 327 -28.00 5.93 51.31
CA ALA A 327 -29.28 5.90 50.60
C ALA A 327 -29.19 6.63 49.26
N GLN A 328 -28.54 7.80 49.21
CA GLN A 328 -28.28 8.51 47.95
C GLN A 328 -27.41 7.67 47.00
N ALA A 329 -26.36 6.99 47.48
CA ALA A 329 -25.56 6.10 46.65
C ALA A 329 -26.37 4.90 46.11
N ASN A 330 -27.27 4.34 46.92
CA ASN A 330 -28.20 3.29 46.49
C ASN A 330 -29.16 3.79 45.40
N THR A 331 -29.71 5.00 45.53
CA THR A 331 -30.59 5.56 44.50
C THR A 331 -29.87 5.74 43.16
N SER A 332 -28.61 6.19 43.15
CA SER A 332 -27.84 6.30 41.89
C SER A 332 -27.45 4.93 41.32
N LEU A 333 -27.26 3.93 42.20
CA LEU A 333 -27.07 2.55 41.78
C LEU A 333 -28.33 2.03 41.08
N ASP A 334 -29.49 2.14 41.72
CA ASP A 334 -30.75 1.67 41.15
C ASP A 334 -31.10 2.39 39.83
N ALA A 335 -30.76 3.68 39.73
CA ALA A 335 -30.91 4.49 38.51
C ALA A 335 -29.86 4.21 37.42
N ARG A 336 -28.87 3.34 37.67
CA ARG A 336 -27.77 3.01 36.75
C ARG A 336 -26.90 4.22 36.34
N GLU A 337 -26.78 5.20 37.22
CA GLU A 337 -25.98 6.40 36.98
C GLU A 337 -24.53 6.17 37.44
N ALA A 338 -23.69 5.57 36.60
CA ALA A 338 -22.33 5.14 36.95
C ALA A 338 -21.47 6.27 37.54
N THR A 339 -21.46 7.43 36.89
CA THR A 339 -20.68 8.61 37.33
C THR A 339 -21.17 9.14 38.67
N GLN A 340 -22.48 9.32 38.84
CA GLN A 340 -23.04 9.80 40.11
C GLN A 340 -22.82 8.80 41.24
N THR A 341 -22.99 7.51 40.96
CA THR A 341 -22.70 6.43 41.90
C THR A 341 -21.26 6.49 42.39
N HIS A 342 -20.31 6.67 41.47
CA HIS A 342 -18.90 6.81 41.84
C HIS A 342 -18.69 7.98 42.81
N TYR A 343 -19.19 9.18 42.48
CA TYR A 343 -19.04 10.35 43.34
C TYR A 343 -19.69 10.16 44.71
N ARG A 344 -20.90 9.58 44.76
CA ARG A 344 -21.63 9.35 46.03
C ARG A 344 -20.95 8.32 46.92
N LEU A 345 -20.44 7.23 46.34
CA LEU A 345 -19.68 6.22 47.09
C LEU A 345 -18.35 6.78 47.61
N ARG A 346 -17.63 7.55 46.80
CA ARG A 346 -16.39 8.23 47.24
C ARG A 346 -16.65 9.24 48.35
N HIS A 347 -17.73 10.01 48.25
CA HIS A 347 -18.11 10.94 49.30
C HIS A 347 -18.49 10.22 50.62
N LEU A 348 -19.24 9.13 50.54
CA LEU A 348 -19.55 8.31 51.71
C LEU A 348 -18.28 7.71 52.34
N GLU A 349 -17.35 7.21 51.52
CA GLU A 349 -16.06 6.69 51.96
C GLU A 349 -15.25 7.76 52.72
N GLN A 350 -15.08 8.95 52.14
CA GLN A 350 -14.40 10.07 52.78
C GLN A 350 -15.03 10.47 54.12
N MET A 351 -16.37 10.51 54.18
CA MET A 351 -17.07 10.82 55.41
C MET A 351 -16.94 9.73 56.48
N LEU A 352 -16.86 8.45 56.08
CA LEU A 352 -16.56 7.33 56.98
C LEU A 352 -15.12 7.37 57.48
N ASP A 353 -14.16 7.79 56.64
CA ASP A 353 -12.76 7.98 57.04
C ASP A 353 -12.62 9.11 58.04
N PHE A 354 -13.26 10.24 57.77
CA PHE A 354 -13.33 11.36 58.71
C PHE A 354 -14.01 10.96 60.02
N ALA A 355 -15.12 10.21 59.96
CA ALA A 355 -15.79 9.72 61.17
C ALA A 355 -14.83 8.85 62.02
N ALA A 356 -14.10 7.93 61.40
CA ALA A 356 -13.23 6.98 62.07
C ALA A 356 -12.04 7.64 62.79
N ALA A 357 -11.42 8.65 62.19
CA ALA A 357 -10.20 9.26 62.72
C ALA A 357 -10.44 10.06 64.01
N ALA A 358 -9.62 9.87 65.06
CA ALA A 358 -9.56 10.85 66.15
C ALA A 358 -8.69 12.04 65.71
N LEU A 359 -9.15 13.27 65.92
CA LEU A 359 -8.44 14.48 65.49
C LEU A 359 -8.24 15.45 66.63
N THR A 360 -7.14 16.19 66.59
CA THR A 360 -6.88 17.35 67.44
C THR A 360 -6.94 18.60 66.58
N ILE A 361 -7.69 19.61 67.02
CA ILE A 361 -7.81 20.89 66.33
C ILE A 361 -6.89 21.87 67.03
N GLN A 362 -5.95 22.44 66.29
CA GLN A 362 -4.93 23.32 66.83
C GLN A 362 -4.77 24.59 66.02
N ILE A 363 -4.42 25.69 66.67
CA ILE A 363 -3.99 26.93 66.01
C ILE A 363 -2.78 26.60 65.13
N VAL A 364 -2.81 27.08 63.89
CA VAL A 364 -1.73 26.89 62.94
C VAL A 364 -0.52 27.67 63.43
N ASP A 365 0.59 26.95 63.59
CA ASP A 365 1.90 27.52 63.87
C ASP A 365 2.90 27.00 62.85
N ARG A 366 2.78 27.50 61.61
CA ARG A 366 3.60 27.06 60.47
C ARG A 366 4.12 28.26 59.71
N THR A 367 5.34 28.15 59.20
CA THR A 367 5.96 29.17 58.36
C THR A 367 5.09 29.49 57.15
N GLY A 368 4.84 30.78 56.90
CA GLY A 368 4.08 31.25 55.74
C GLY A 368 2.55 31.18 55.88
N VAL A 369 2.02 30.74 57.02
CA VAL A 369 0.56 30.70 57.28
C VAL A 369 0.21 31.63 58.43
N LYS A 370 -0.83 32.46 58.27
CA LYS A 370 -1.34 33.32 59.33
C LYS A 370 -2.01 32.45 60.41
N SER A 371 -1.75 32.73 61.69
CA SER A 371 -2.40 32.08 62.84
C SER A 371 -3.73 32.75 63.24
N GLY A 372 -4.01 33.95 62.72
CA GLY A 372 -5.24 34.68 62.95
C GLY A 372 -5.53 35.70 61.86
N VAL A 373 -6.81 36.00 61.68
CA VAL A 373 -7.35 36.91 60.66
C VAL A 373 -8.43 37.79 61.27
N GLU A 374 -8.34 39.09 61.00
CA GLU A 374 -9.42 40.04 61.24
C GLU A 374 -10.24 40.21 59.95
N ARG A 375 -11.56 39.99 60.05
CA ARG A 375 -12.52 40.21 58.96
C ARG A 375 -13.36 41.44 59.26
N CYS A 376 -13.57 42.26 58.24
CA CYS A 376 -14.48 43.39 58.28
C CYS A 376 -15.71 43.09 57.41
N TYR A 377 -16.89 43.01 58.02
CA TYR A 377 -18.14 42.77 57.29
C TYR A 377 -18.97 44.05 57.08
N ASP A 378 -18.70 45.11 57.85
CA ASP A 378 -19.33 46.42 57.68
C ASP A 378 -18.25 47.50 57.41
N PRO A 379 -18.04 47.89 56.14
CA PRO A 379 -17.06 48.91 55.78
C PRO A 379 -17.28 50.26 56.47
N ALA A 380 -18.53 50.63 56.78
CA ALA A 380 -18.82 51.89 57.47
C ALA A 380 -18.41 51.85 58.95
N GLY A 381 -18.43 50.66 59.56
CA GLY A 381 -17.99 50.40 60.93
C GLY A 381 -16.47 50.27 61.09
N CYS A 382 -15.78 49.67 60.12
CA CYS A 382 -14.35 49.34 60.24
C CYS A 382 -13.39 50.51 59.92
N ASN A 383 -13.84 51.55 59.21
CA ASN A 383 -13.00 52.64 58.72
C ASN A 383 -12.65 53.72 59.77
N ARG A 384 -12.88 53.49 61.07
CA ARG A 384 -12.66 54.49 62.13
C ARG A 384 -11.58 54.06 63.13
N GLY A 385 -10.33 53.98 62.68
CA GLY A 385 -9.14 53.84 63.54
C GLY A 385 -9.01 52.49 64.26
N GLU A 386 -7.82 52.21 64.78
CA GLU A 386 -7.44 50.91 65.37
C GLU A 386 -8.25 50.50 66.61
N ALA A 387 -9.08 51.40 67.16
CA ALA A 387 -9.74 51.24 68.46
C ALA A 387 -11.24 50.86 68.41
N THR A 388 -11.84 50.60 67.24
CA THR A 388 -13.27 50.25 67.17
C THR A 388 -13.52 48.79 66.79
N ASP A 389 -14.29 48.10 67.63
CA ASP A 389 -14.72 46.71 67.44
C ASP A 389 -15.93 46.57 66.49
N LYS A 390 -16.52 47.70 66.09
CA LYS A 390 -17.75 47.73 65.30
C LYS A 390 -17.51 47.20 63.88
N GLY A 391 -18.29 46.18 63.49
CA GLY A 391 -18.24 45.60 62.15
C GLY A 391 -17.09 44.61 61.91
N LYS A 392 -16.26 44.35 62.93
CA LYS A 392 -15.14 43.42 62.87
C LYS A 392 -15.50 42.06 63.45
N SER A 393 -14.82 41.03 62.97
CA SER A 393 -14.87 39.68 63.52
C SER A 393 -13.49 39.06 63.44
N TRP A 394 -13.13 38.33 64.49
CA TRP A 394 -11.79 37.76 64.64
C TRP A 394 -11.85 36.26 64.53
N PHE A 395 -10.91 35.72 63.77
CA PHE A 395 -10.78 34.29 63.54
C PHE A 395 -9.35 33.86 63.88
N VAL A 396 -9.20 32.72 64.54
CA VAL A 396 -7.92 32.02 64.62
C VAL A 396 -7.89 30.95 63.55
N VAL A 397 -6.79 30.85 62.81
CA VAL A 397 -6.63 29.84 61.77
C VAL A 397 -6.17 28.56 62.43
N VAL A 398 -6.91 27.48 62.20
CA VAL A 398 -6.66 26.17 62.79
C VAL A 398 -6.39 25.11 61.73
N GLU A 399 -5.70 24.06 62.15
CA GLU A 399 -5.52 22.82 61.41
C GLU A 399 -6.04 21.63 62.23
N ALA A 400 -6.49 20.59 61.53
CA ALA A 400 -6.79 19.31 62.14
C ALA A 400 -5.59 18.37 61.96
N THR A 401 -5.17 17.71 63.04
CA THR A 401 -4.09 16.71 63.02
C THR A 401 -4.58 15.38 63.55
N ASN A 402 -4.06 14.29 62.99
CA ASN A 402 -4.30 12.93 63.50
C ASN A 402 -3.38 12.63 64.71
N PRO A 403 -3.49 11.45 65.36
CA PRO A 403 -2.65 11.11 66.51
C PRO A 403 -1.14 11.03 66.22
N ALA A 404 -0.76 10.92 64.94
CA ALA A 404 0.63 10.97 64.50
C ALA A 404 1.14 12.41 64.27
N GLY A 405 0.31 13.43 64.53
CA GLY A 405 0.64 14.84 64.29
C GLY A 405 0.59 15.24 62.81
N ILE A 406 0.10 14.37 61.92
CA ILE A 406 -0.02 14.66 60.49
C ILE A 406 -1.30 15.44 60.25
N ARG A 407 -1.19 16.54 59.49
CA ARG A 407 -2.32 17.37 59.08
C ARG A 407 -3.28 16.55 58.21
N VAL A 408 -4.57 16.66 58.49
CA VAL A 408 -5.63 16.08 57.67
C VAL A 408 -6.62 17.16 57.24
N GLU A 409 -7.23 16.96 56.09
CA GLU A 409 -8.34 17.81 55.67
C GLU A 409 -9.62 17.42 56.40
N VAL A 410 -10.45 18.40 56.71
CA VAL A 410 -11.74 18.19 57.37
C VAL A 410 -12.86 18.91 56.61
N PRO A 411 -14.09 18.37 56.62
CA PRO A 411 -15.22 19.01 55.97
C PRO A 411 -15.69 20.20 56.82
N VAL A 412 -15.57 21.42 56.27
CA VAL A 412 -15.92 22.67 56.93
C VAL A 412 -17.01 23.39 56.12
N THR A 413 -18.06 23.83 56.81
CA THR A 413 -19.08 24.71 56.23
C THR A 413 -18.66 26.15 56.46
N SER A 414 -18.44 26.91 55.38
CA SER A 414 -18.14 28.33 55.50
C SER A 414 -19.39 29.11 55.90
N ALA A 415 -19.28 29.93 56.95
CA ALA A 415 -20.33 30.85 57.39
C ALA A 415 -20.56 31.97 56.36
N GLU A 416 -19.59 32.25 55.50
CA GLU A 416 -19.69 33.31 54.48
C GLU A 416 -20.40 32.83 53.21
N THR A 417 -20.19 31.56 52.81
CA THR A 417 -20.74 31.03 51.55
C THR A 417 -21.83 29.99 51.73
N GLY A 418 -21.96 29.42 52.94
CA GLY A 418 -22.84 28.29 53.24
C GLY A 418 -22.39 26.96 52.60
N LYS A 419 -21.25 26.91 51.91
CA LYS A 419 -20.77 25.71 51.22
C LYS A 419 -19.89 24.85 52.13
N LEU A 420 -20.08 23.53 52.04
CA LEU A 420 -19.23 22.53 52.66
C LEU A 420 -18.03 22.24 51.73
N GLN A 421 -16.80 22.36 52.23
CA GLN A 421 -15.60 21.99 51.50
C GLN A 421 -14.59 21.30 52.42
N TRP A 422 -13.77 20.41 51.84
CA TRP A 422 -12.63 19.82 52.54
C TRP A 422 -11.48 20.83 52.53
N ASN A 423 -10.98 21.17 53.71
CA ASN A 423 -9.87 22.12 53.83
C ASN A 423 -8.88 21.67 54.90
N GLY A 424 -7.60 21.94 54.65
CA GLY A 424 -6.50 21.68 55.58
C GLY A 424 -6.32 22.78 56.62
N TYR A 425 -6.80 23.98 56.32
CA TYR A 425 -6.84 25.12 57.24
C TYR A 425 -8.21 25.78 57.21
N PHE A 426 -8.67 26.26 58.34
CA PHE A 426 -9.91 27.03 58.41
C PHE A 426 -9.85 28.02 59.57
N GLY A 427 -10.53 29.15 59.43
CA GLY A 427 -10.69 30.12 60.51
C GLY A 427 -11.82 29.71 61.44
N VAL A 428 -11.60 29.75 62.75
CA VAL A 428 -12.62 29.56 63.77
C VAL A 428 -12.86 30.89 64.46
N ARG A 429 -14.11 31.34 64.49
CA ARG A 429 -14.47 32.62 65.12
C ARG A 429 -14.14 32.60 66.60
N VAL A 430 -13.53 33.65 67.09
CA VAL A 430 -13.20 33.84 68.52
C VAL A 430 -13.60 35.23 68.98
N SER A 431 -13.58 35.45 70.30
CA SER A 431 -13.66 36.80 70.85
C SER A 431 -12.42 37.62 70.47
N GLN A 432 -12.54 38.94 70.43
CA GLN A 432 -11.40 39.82 70.21
C GLN A 432 -10.30 39.60 71.25
N ALA A 433 -10.67 39.46 72.52
CA ALA A 433 -9.72 39.25 73.60
C ALA A 433 -8.88 37.98 73.36
N GLU A 434 -9.51 36.91 72.86
CA GLU A 434 -8.80 35.67 72.54
C GLU A 434 -7.89 35.81 71.31
N TYR A 435 -8.35 36.52 70.27
CA TYR A 435 -7.53 36.83 69.10
C TYR A 435 -6.29 37.65 69.47
N LEU A 436 -6.45 38.68 70.32
CA LEU A 436 -5.35 39.52 70.77
C LEU A 436 -4.32 38.72 71.57
N LYS A 437 -4.75 37.80 72.45
CA LYS A 437 -3.83 36.90 73.15
C LYS A 437 -2.97 36.08 72.19
N VAL A 438 -3.59 35.43 71.19
CA VAL A 438 -2.87 34.63 70.19
C VAL A 438 -1.94 35.51 69.34
N LYS A 439 -2.35 36.74 69.03
CA LYS A 439 -1.54 37.70 68.28
C LYS A 439 -0.32 38.15 69.08
N GLU A 440 -0.50 38.48 70.36
CA GLU A 440 0.57 38.92 71.26
C GLU A 440 1.59 37.80 71.46
N ASP A 441 1.13 36.58 71.76
CA ASP A 441 1.95 35.36 71.85
C ASP A 441 2.80 35.16 70.58
N LYS A 442 2.15 35.18 69.41
CA LYS A 442 2.81 35.02 68.11
C LYS A 442 3.82 36.11 67.77
N LEU A 443 3.65 37.32 68.31
CA LEU A 443 4.57 38.44 68.08
C LEU A 443 5.77 38.43 69.03
N ASP A 444 5.72 37.68 70.13
CA ASP A 444 6.80 37.62 71.12
C ASP A 444 8.03 36.89 70.56
N ASP A 445 7.86 35.66 70.11
CA ASP A 445 8.95 34.81 69.61
C ASP A 445 8.69 34.21 68.21
N GLY A 446 7.55 34.51 67.61
CA GLY A 446 7.15 33.96 66.32
C GLY A 446 6.46 32.60 66.41
N HIS A 447 6.06 32.11 67.59
CA HIS A 447 5.34 30.85 67.83
C HIS A 447 4.01 31.05 68.56
N VAL A 448 3.12 30.05 68.50
CA VAL A 448 1.93 30.02 69.35
C VAL A 448 2.13 28.92 70.38
N ASP A 449 2.14 29.27 71.67
CA ASP A 449 2.42 28.32 72.75
C ASP A 449 1.20 27.44 73.06
N ASP A 450 0.07 28.06 73.42
CA ASP A 450 -1.20 27.33 73.60
C ASP A 450 -1.95 27.25 72.28
N ARG A 451 -1.71 26.16 71.57
CA ARG A 451 -2.33 25.89 70.27
C ARG A 451 -3.65 25.16 70.36
N MET A 452 -4.05 24.63 71.51
CA MET A 452 -5.21 23.72 71.57
C MET A 452 -6.51 24.51 71.37
N MET A 453 -7.30 24.10 70.36
CA MET A 453 -8.61 24.70 70.06
C MET A 453 -9.76 23.71 70.22
N GLY A 454 -9.49 22.41 70.10
CA GLY A 454 -10.55 21.42 70.15
C GLY A 454 -10.09 20.03 69.78
N ASN A 455 -11.06 19.13 69.62
CA ASN A 455 -10.83 17.77 69.17
C ASN A 455 -12.03 17.22 68.41
N LYS A 456 -11.83 16.06 67.80
CA LYS A 456 -12.87 15.20 67.27
C LYS A 456 -12.60 13.79 67.77
N ALA A 457 -13.55 13.20 68.47
CA ALA A 457 -13.42 11.81 68.88
C ALA A 457 -13.39 10.89 67.64
N ALA A 458 -12.78 9.71 67.80
CA ALA A 458 -12.96 8.63 66.84
C ALA A 458 -14.44 8.20 66.81
N ASN A 459 -14.89 7.75 65.65
CA ASN A 459 -16.29 7.38 65.39
C ASN A 459 -17.30 8.52 65.64
N SER A 460 -16.95 9.73 65.23
CA SER A 460 -17.84 10.89 65.27
C SER A 460 -17.58 11.86 64.12
N LEU A 461 -18.63 12.54 63.66
CA LEU A 461 -18.53 13.61 62.66
C LEU A 461 -18.37 15.01 63.31
N THR A 462 -18.55 15.12 64.63
CA THR A 462 -18.65 16.42 65.30
C THR A 462 -17.30 16.93 65.77
N LEU A 463 -16.86 18.06 65.23
CA LEU A 463 -15.76 18.85 65.80
C LEU A 463 -16.23 19.49 67.11
N ARG A 464 -15.45 19.33 68.18
CA ARG A 464 -15.72 19.92 69.49
C ARG A 464 -14.65 20.95 69.80
N PHE A 465 -15.06 22.19 70.06
CA PHE A 465 -14.17 23.26 70.45
C PHE A 465 -14.12 23.45 71.97
N ASN A 466 -13.00 23.94 72.48
CA ASN A 466 -12.83 24.27 73.89
C ASN A 466 -13.40 25.68 74.20
N GLN A 467 -13.23 26.14 75.44
CA GLN A 467 -13.78 27.40 75.95
C GLN A 467 -13.20 28.68 75.29
N ARG A 468 -12.24 28.55 74.36
CA ARG A 468 -11.67 29.68 73.62
C ARG A 468 -12.64 30.23 72.57
N THR A 469 -13.69 29.48 72.26
CA THR A 469 -14.75 29.88 71.33
C THR A 469 -16.12 29.38 71.81
N THR A 470 -17.18 29.70 71.07
CA THR A 470 -18.52 29.18 71.31
C THR A 470 -18.61 27.69 70.95
N SER A 471 -19.65 27.01 71.41
CA SER A 471 -19.83 25.57 71.12
C SER A 471 -20.01 25.26 69.63
N ASN A 472 -20.61 26.19 68.88
CA ASN A 472 -20.80 26.13 67.43
C ASN A 472 -20.32 27.44 66.81
N PRO A 473 -19.00 27.61 66.60
CA PRO A 473 -18.45 28.83 66.07
C PRO A 473 -18.66 28.95 64.57
N ASP A 474 -18.77 30.19 64.08
CA ASP A 474 -18.67 30.45 62.65
C ASP A 474 -17.27 30.05 62.15
N MET A 475 -17.23 29.40 61.00
CA MET A 475 -15.99 28.98 60.36
C MET A 475 -15.83 29.62 58.99
N ILE A 476 -14.61 29.97 58.61
CA ILE A 476 -14.28 30.54 57.30
C ILE A 476 -13.14 29.76 56.64
N MET A 477 -13.03 29.84 55.31
CA MET A 477 -12.03 29.09 54.55
C MET A 477 -11.08 29.99 53.73
N ASP A 478 -11.41 31.27 53.59
CA ASP A 478 -10.69 32.24 52.77
C ASP A 478 -10.29 33.48 53.61
N TRP A 479 -9.08 34.01 53.42
CA TRP A 479 -8.57 35.19 54.15
C TRP A 479 -7.43 35.95 53.46
#